data_AF-F0T970-F1
#
_entry.id   AF-F0T970-F1
#
_cell.length_a   1.000
_cell.length_b   1.000
_cell.length_c   1.000
_cell.angle_alpha   90.00
_cell.angle_beta   90.00
_cell.angle_gamma   90.00
#
_symmetry.space_group_name_H-M   'P 1'
#
loop_
_entity.id
_entity.type
_entity.pdbx_description
1 polymer ?
#
loop_
_entity_poly.entity_id
_entity_poly.type
_entity_poly.pdbx_seq_one_letter_code
_entity_poly.pdbx_strand_id
1 'polypeptide(L)'
;MRIITRLDAVKKELAQAKAEKLDFQVGSISGNLRAIIANEDMEFQSGNIKSIEIKEIPIPANYLSYLSGYGSNSYGHTLAVDEEIPLPLSMERKADHAMFAAAKDCEIKKDDLLGVLILLPVHLTH
;
A
#
# COMPACT_ATOMS: atom_id res chain seq x y z
N MET A 1 49.72 1.00 -19.85
CA MET A 1 48.78 1.89 -19.11
C MET A 1 47.40 1.70 -19.72
N ARG A 2 46.45 1.05 -19.02
CA ARG A 2 45.09 0.82 -19.55
C ARG A 2 44.26 2.08 -19.25
N ILE A 3 43.89 2.82 -20.28
CA ILE A 3 43.00 3.98 -20.16
C ILE A 3 41.59 3.44 -19.94
N ILE A 4 41.08 3.56 -18.72
CA ILE A 4 39.69 3.19 -18.42
C ILE A 4 38.81 4.25 -19.06
N THR A 5 37.96 3.86 -20.00
CA THR A 5 37.02 4.80 -20.62
C THR A 5 35.84 5.05 -19.68
N ARG A 6 35.19 6.21 -19.80
CA ARG A 6 33.99 6.54 -19.03
C ARG A 6 32.88 5.47 -19.16
N LEU A 7 32.84 4.81 -20.32
CA LEU A 7 31.96 3.70 -20.64
C LEU A 7 32.28 2.43 -19.83
N ASP A 8 33.56 2.17 -19.56
CA ASP A 8 33.98 1.02 -18.74
C ASP A 8 33.67 1.25 -17.25
N ALA A 9 33.75 2.50 -16.78
CA ALA A 9 33.33 2.87 -15.43
C ALA A 9 31.82 2.67 -15.23
N VAL A 10 31.00 3.12 -16.19
CA VAL A 10 29.53 2.95 -16.16
C VAL A 10 29.14 1.47 -16.19
N LYS A 11 29.79 0.65 -17.04
CA LYS A 11 29.54 -0.80 -17.08
C LYS A 11 29.90 -1.49 -15.76
N LYS A 12 30.96 -1.04 -15.10
CA LYS A 12 31.39 -1.57 -13.80
C LYS A 12 30.42 -1.20 -12.69
N GLU A 13 29.95 0.05 -12.63
CA GLU A 13 28.90 0.48 -11.69
C GLU A 13 27.59 -0.28 -11.89
N LEU A 14 27.13 -0.43 -13.14
CA LEU A 14 25.90 -1.18 -13.44
C LEU A 14 26.00 -2.66 -13.08
N ALA A 15 27.18 -3.28 -13.26
CA ALA A 15 27.43 -4.65 -12.85
C ALA A 15 27.47 -4.81 -11.33
N GLN A 16 28.00 -3.81 -10.62
CA GLN A 16 28.07 -3.78 -9.16
C GLN A 16 26.69 -3.51 -8.53
N ALA A 17 25.92 -2.58 -9.08
CA ALA A 17 24.54 -2.30 -8.69
C ALA A 17 23.58 -3.48 -8.95
N LYS A 18 23.88 -4.35 -9.93
CA LYS A 18 23.15 -5.60 -10.16
C LYS A 18 23.49 -6.70 -9.16
N ALA A 19 24.66 -6.64 -8.52
CA ALA A 19 25.18 -7.67 -7.63
C ALA A 19 24.93 -7.36 -6.15
N GLU A 20 24.80 -6.09 -5.78
CA GLU A 20 24.47 -5.65 -4.42
C GLU A 20 22.95 -5.74 -4.20
N LYS A 21 22.52 -6.42 -3.14
CA LYS A 21 21.12 -6.36 -2.70
C LYS A 21 20.83 -4.91 -2.29
N LEU A 22 19.79 -4.31 -2.89
CA LEU A 22 19.35 -2.98 -2.51
C LEU A 22 18.61 -3.05 -1.17
N ASP A 23 19.37 -3.02 -0.08
CA ASP A 23 18.83 -2.83 1.26
C ASP A 23 18.64 -1.32 1.49
N PHE A 24 17.44 -0.89 1.90
CA PHE A 24 17.14 0.52 2.18
C PHE A 24 16.78 0.71 3.65
N GLN A 25 17.25 1.81 4.25
CA GLN A 25 16.88 2.21 5.60
C GLN A 25 15.74 3.23 5.54
N VAL A 26 14.59 2.87 6.11
CA VAL A 26 13.52 3.83 6.39
C VAL A 26 13.88 4.53 7.69
N GLY A 27 14.39 5.77 7.61
CA GLY A 27 15.07 6.50 8.71
C GLY A 27 14.35 6.56 10.07
N SER A 28 13.75 7.70 10.42
CA SER A 28 13.01 7.91 11.70
C SER A 28 11.48 7.91 11.50
N ILE A 29 11.01 7.37 10.38
CA ILE A 29 9.59 7.45 9.97
C ILE A 29 8.79 6.47 10.83
N SER A 30 7.89 7.01 11.65
CA SER A 30 6.90 6.21 12.38
C SER A 30 5.71 5.93 11.46
N GLY A 31 5.60 4.70 10.97
CA GLY A 31 4.42 4.24 10.24
C GLY A 31 3.26 3.94 11.18
N ASN A 32 2.10 4.51 10.89
CA ASN A 32 0.87 4.27 11.64
C ASN A 32 0.08 3.12 10.99
N LEU A 33 -0.07 2.00 11.70
CA LEU A 33 -0.91 0.90 11.25
C LEU A 33 -2.38 1.19 11.54
N ARG A 34 -3.25 0.98 10.56
CA ARG A 34 -4.70 1.05 10.67
C ARG A 34 -5.28 -0.24 10.09
N ALA A 35 -6.16 -0.88 10.85
CA ALA A 35 -6.89 -2.03 10.35
C ALA A 35 -7.94 -1.57 9.33
N ILE A 36 -8.04 -2.30 8.22
CA ILE A 36 -9.11 -2.12 7.24
C ILE A 36 -10.20 -3.11 7.61
N ILE A 37 -11.31 -2.63 8.13
CA ILE A 37 -12.39 -3.45 8.71
C ILE A 37 -13.65 -3.28 7.87
N ALA A 38 -14.28 -4.38 7.46
CA ALA A 38 -15.54 -4.34 6.73
C ALA A 38 -16.65 -3.66 7.55
N ASN A 39 -17.44 -2.79 6.92
CA ASN A 39 -18.61 -2.14 7.52
C ASN A 39 -19.95 -2.76 7.06
N GLU A 40 -19.90 -3.71 6.14
CA GLU A 40 -21.04 -4.45 5.60
C GLU A 40 -20.73 -5.93 5.42
N ASP A 41 -21.78 -6.72 5.20
CA ASP A 41 -21.68 -8.12 4.78
C ASP A 41 -21.64 -8.17 3.25
N MET A 42 -20.71 -8.92 2.66
CA MET A 42 -20.59 -9.04 1.20
C MET A 42 -20.11 -10.42 0.76
N GLU A 43 -20.81 -11.00 -0.20
CA GLU A 43 -20.41 -12.24 -0.86
C GLU A 43 -19.44 -11.98 -2.01
N PHE A 44 -18.41 -12.81 -2.10
CA PHE A 44 -17.43 -12.82 -3.17
C PHE A 44 -17.37 -14.20 -3.83
N GLN A 45 -17.17 -14.18 -5.14
CA GLN A 45 -16.74 -15.37 -5.88
C GLN A 45 -15.24 -15.26 -6.14
N SER A 46 -14.58 -16.40 -6.23
CA SER A 46 -13.16 -16.51 -6.53
C SER A 46 -12.79 -15.74 -7.80
N GLY A 47 -11.74 -14.92 -7.71
CA GLY A 47 -11.24 -14.09 -8.80
C GLY A 47 -11.96 -12.76 -8.98
N ASN A 48 -13.08 -12.52 -8.29
CA ASN A 48 -13.76 -11.23 -8.36
C ASN A 48 -13.05 -10.17 -7.52
N ILE A 49 -13.12 -8.95 -8.02
CA ILE A 49 -12.71 -7.74 -7.31
C ILE A 49 -13.96 -6.88 -7.16
N LYS A 50 -14.28 -6.47 -5.93
CA LYS A 50 -15.41 -5.58 -5.65
C LYS A 50 -14.97 -4.47 -4.69
N SER A 51 -15.66 -3.34 -4.76
CA SER A 51 -15.63 -2.34 -3.69
C SER A 51 -16.50 -2.84 -2.54
N ILE A 52 -16.02 -2.68 -1.31
CA ILE A 52 -16.73 -2.99 -0.06
C ILE A 52 -16.61 -1.79 0.88
N GLU A 53 -17.70 -1.44 1.56
CA GLU A 53 -17.69 -0.43 2.61
C GLU A 53 -16.79 -0.87 3.77
N ILE A 54 -15.98 0.06 4.27
CA ILE A 54 -15.13 -0.15 5.44
C ILE A 54 -15.44 0.84 6.54
N LYS A 55 -15.05 0.50 7.77
CA LYS A 55 -15.06 1.48 8.85
C LYS A 55 -14.11 2.62 8.50
N GLU A 56 -14.59 3.84 8.64
CA GLU A 56 -13.86 5.03 8.24
C GLU A 56 -12.47 5.08 8.88
N ILE A 57 -11.45 5.25 8.05
CA ILE A 57 -10.07 5.48 8.49
C ILE A 57 -9.72 6.93 8.21
N PRO A 58 -9.54 7.79 9.23
CA PRO A 58 -9.08 9.15 9.03
C PRO A 58 -7.61 9.14 8.58
N ILE A 59 -7.33 9.89 7.51
CA ILE A 59 -5.99 10.05 6.92
C ILE A 59 -5.61 11.53 7.04
N PRO A 60 -4.69 11.88 7.96
CA PRO A 60 -4.29 13.28 8.13
C PRO A 60 -3.64 13.86 6.87
N ALA A 61 -3.70 15.18 6.74
CA ALA A 61 -2.95 15.89 5.71
C ALA A 61 -1.45 15.54 5.76
N ASN A 62 -0.82 15.45 4.59
CA ASN A 62 0.59 15.11 4.41
C ASN A 62 0.97 13.70 4.90
N TYR A 63 0.06 12.73 4.74
CA TYR A 63 0.36 11.31 4.94
C TYR A 63 0.19 10.51 3.64
N LEU A 64 1.18 9.70 3.29
CA LEU A 64 1.01 8.68 2.26
C LEU A 64 0.32 7.45 2.85
N SER A 65 -0.56 6.85 2.07
CA SER A 65 -1.27 5.61 2.40
C SER A 65 -0.62 4.46 1.63
N TYR A 66 -0.19 3.43 2.34
CA TYR A 66 0.47 2.26 1.77
C TYR A 66 -0.20 0.99 2.30
N LEU A 67 -0.61 0.09 1.41
CA LEU A 67 -1.21 -1.18 1.83
C LEU A 67 -0.11 -2.17 2.25
N SER A 68 -0.33 -2.84 3.37
CA SER A 68 0.50 -3.97 3.76
C SER A 68 0.33 -5.10 2.74
N GLY A 69 1.39 -5.40 1.99
CA GLY A 69 1.39 -6.49 1.01
C GLY A 69 1.38 -7.90 1.60
N TYR A 70 1.32 -8.04 2.93
CA TYR A 70 1.18 -9.33 3.58
C TYR A 70 -0.30 -9.69 3.76
N GLY A 71 -0.69 -10.88 3.28
CA GLY A 71 -2.06 -11.38 3.34
C GLY A 71 -2.59 -11.41 4.76
N SER A 72 -3.41 -10.42 5.12
CA SER A 72 -3.99 -10.28 6.47
C SER A 72 -5.39 -10.90 6.56
N ASN A 73 -6.05 -11.13 5.43
CA ASN A 73 -7.33 -11.82 5.33
C ASN A 73 -7.14 -13.19 4.66
N SER A 74 -7.83 -14.22 5.17
CA SER A 74 -7.67 -15.59 4.68
C SER A 74 -8.32 -15.88 3.32
N TYR A 75 -9.18 -14.98 2.84
CA TYR A 75 -9.97 -15.10 1.62
C TYR A 75 -9.44 -14.27 0.46
N GLY A 76 -8.56 -13.31 0.70
CA GLY A 76 -8.15 -12.39 -0.36
C GLY A 76 -7.26 -11.26 0.14
N HIS A 77 -7.22 -10.19 -0.66
CA HIS A 77 -6.38 -9.04 -0.38
C HIS A 77 -7.05 -7.72 -0.75
N THR A 78 -6.90 -6.72 0.10
CA THR A 78 -7.22 -5.33 -0.26
C THR A 78 -6.18 -4.81 -1.25
N LEU A 79 -6.66 -4.23 -2.35
CA LEU A 79 -5.84 -3.70 -3.44
C LEU A 79 -5.77 -2.17 -3.43
N ALA A 80 -6.80 -1.50 -2.92
CA ALA A 80 -6.88 -0.06 -2.78
C ALA A 80 -7.81 0.30 -1.62
N VAL A 81 -7.62 1.50 -1.07
CA VAL A 81 -8.59 2.17 -0.22
C VAL A 81 -8.86 3.55 -0.81
N ASP A 82 -10.09 4.00 -0.75
CA ASP A 82 -10.50 5.28 -1.31
C ASP A 82 -11.66 5.90 -0.51
N GLU A 83 -11.93 7.15 -0.89
CA GLU A 83 -13.12 7.90 -0.53
C GLU A 83 -13.77 8.40 -1.82
N GLU A 84 -15.05 8.79 -1.76
CA GLU A 84 -15.85 9.19 -2.92
C GLU A 84 -15.17 10.27 -3.79
N ILE A 85 -14.51 11.23 -3.15
CA ILE A 85 -13.87 12.37 -3.83
C ILE A 85 -12.36 12.30 -3.60
N PRO A 86 -11.53 12.14 -4.66
CA PRO A 86 -10.10 12.18 -4.50
C PRO A 86 -9.64 13.59 -4.12
N LEU A 87 -9.05 13.71 -2.93
CA LEU A 87 -8.51 14.95 -2.41
C LEU A 87 -6.98 14.98 -2.51
N PRO A 88 -6.37 16.19 -2.61
CA PRO A 88 -4.92 16.33 -2.63
C PRO A 88 -4.31 15.90 -1.29
N LEU A 89 -3.05 15.46 -1.35
CA LEU A 89 -2.27 15.01 -0.18
C LEU A 89 -2.20 16.07 0.94
N SER A 90 -2.27 17.36 0.60
CA SER A 90 -2.20 18.48 1.55
C SER A 90 -3.48 18.67 2.37
N MET A 91 -4.56 17.94 2.06
CA MET A 91 -5.82 18.00 2.80
C MET A 91 -6.02 16.76 3.67
N GLU A 92 -6.82 16.91 4.72
CA GLU A 92 -7.35 15.75 5.44
C GLU A 92 -8.23 14.93 4.50
N ARG A 93 -8.08 13.62 4.60
CA ARG A 93 -8.69 12.62 3.76
C ARG A 93 -9.29 11.54 4.63
N LYS A 94 -10.03 10.65 4.01
CA LYS A 94 -10.48 9.42 4.65
C LYS A 94 -10.45 8.26 3.68
N ALA A 95 -10.60 7.06 4.24
CA ALA A 95 -10.97 5.89 3.48
C ALA A 95 -12.26 5.33 4.06
N ASP A 96 -13.29 5.23 3.24
CA ASP A 96 -14.59 4.62 3.59
C ASP A 96 -14.94 3.43 2.69
N HIS A 97 -14.16 3.20 1.63
CA HIS A 97 -14.25 2.01 0.80
C HIS A 97 -12.89 1.33 0.60
N ALA A 98 -12.95 0.03 0.30
CA ALA A 98 -11.79 -0.76 -0.10
C ALA A 98 -12.11 -1.62 -1.33
N MET A 99 -11.16 -1.69 -2.25
CA MET A 99 -11.20 -2.67 -3.34
C MET A 99 -10.62 -3.99 -2.85
N PHE A 100 -11.43 -5.03 -2.76
CA PHE A 100 -11.02 -6.35 -2.26
C PHE A 100 -11.06 -7.39 -3.37
N ALA A 101 -9.96 -8.13 -3.53
CA ALA A 101 -9.83 -9.23 -4.48
C ALA A 101 -9.89 -10.57 -3.75
N ALA A 102 -10.92 -11.36 -4.05
CA ALA A 102 -11.11 -12.66 -3.43
C ALA A 102 -10.36 -13.78 -4.18
N ALA A 103 -9.61 -14.59 -3.45
CA ALA A 103 -8.88 -15.75 -3.96
C ALA A 103 -9.70 -17.05 -3.92
N LYS A 104 -10.83 -17.06 -3.22
CA LYS A 104 -11.79 -18.17 -3.11
C LYS A 104 -13.20 -17.62 -2.90
N ASP A 105 -14.21 -18.44 -3.16
CA ASP A 105 -15.58 -18.11 -2.78
C ASP A 105 -15.67 -17.91 -1.27
N CYS A 106 -16.24 -16.79 -0.84
CA CYS A 106 -16.35 -16.44 0.57
C CYS A 106 -17.45 -15.43 0.84
N GLU A 107 -17.80 -15.32 2.11
CA GLU A 107 -18.60 -14.22 2.64
C GLU A 107 -17.70 -13.44 3.60
N ILE A 108 -17.53 -12.15 3.32
CA ILE A 108 -16.96 -11.20 4.27
C ILE A 108 -18.10 -10.70 5.14
N LYS A 109 -17.91 -10.76 6.45
CA LYS A 109 -18.85 -10.21 7.42
C LYS A 109 -18.43 -8.83 7.88
N LYS A 110 -19.40 -8.02 8.26
CA LYS A 110 -19.15 -6.79 9.02
C LYS A 110 -18.23 -7.11 10.19
N ASP A 111 -17.28 -6.22 10.44
CA ASP A 111 -16.21 -6.34 11.43
C ASP A 111 -15.05 -7.29 11.07
N ASP A 112 -15.08 -7.96 9.91
CA ASP A 112 -13.93 -8.74 9.43
C ASP A 112 -12.75 -7.85 9.05
N LEU A 113 -11.54 -8.35 9.36
CA LEU A 113 -10.29 -7.73 8.93
C LEU A 113 -10.03 -8.02 7.45
N LEU A 114 -9.98 -6.97 6.63
CA LEU A 114 -9.68 -7.08 5.19
C LEU A 114 -8.20 -6.88 4.88
N GLY A 115 -7.52 -6.06 5.68
CA GLY A 115 -6.13 -5.66 5.42
C GLY A 115 -5.58 -4.70 6.46
N VAL A 116 -4.37 -4.21 6.19
CA VAL A 116 -3.71 -3.19 7.02
C VAL A 116 -3.28 -2.06 6.12
N LEU A 117 -3.70 -0.84 6.48
CA LEU A 117 -3.24 0.40 5.88
C LEU A 117 -2.12 0.98 6.74
N ILE A 118 -1.02 1.36 6.10
CA ILE A 118 0.14 1.98 6.70
C ILE A 118 0.13 3.45 6.31
N LEU A 119 0.04 4.35 7.28
CA LEU A 119 0.11 5.78 7.05
C LEU A 119 1.51 6.28 7.38
N LEU A 120 2.17 6.89 6.39
CA LEU A 120 3.53 7.41 6.50
C LEU A 120 3.51 8.93 6.42
N PRO A 121 3.96 9.65 7.47
CA PRO A 121 4.06 11.11 7.40
C PRO A 121 5.10 11.51 6.36
N VAL A 122 4.79 12.54 5.57
CA VAL A 122 5.70 13.11 4.59
C VAL A 122 5.80 14.62 4.73
N HIS A 123 6.94 15.16 4.31
CA HIS A 123 7.15 16.60 4.18
C HIS A 123 7.36 16.92 2.71
N LEU A 124 6.53 17.79 2.15
CA LEU A 124 6.62 18.20 0.76
C LEU A 124 7.74 19.24 0.62
N THR A 125 8.72 18.96 -0.23
CA THR A 125 9.82 19.87 -0.52
C THR A 125 9.70 20.35 -1.97
N HIS A 126 9.18 21.57 -2.13
CA HIS A 126 8.90 22.28 -3.38
C HIS A 126 7.67 21.83 -4.18
#